data_AF-A0A4Q5T4D3-F1
#
_entry.id   AF-A0A4Q5T4D3-F1
#
_cell.length_a   1.000
_cell.length_b   1.000
_cell.length_c   1.000
_cell.angle_alpha   90.00
_cell.angle_beta   90.00
_cell.angle_gamma   90.00
#
_symmetry.space_group_name_H-M   'P 1'
#
loop_
_entity.id
_entity.type
_entity.pdbx_description
1 polymer ?
#
loop_
_entity_poly.entity_id
_entity_poly.type
_entity_poly.pdbx_seq_one_letter_code
_entity_poly.pdbx_strand_id
1 'polypeptide(L)'
;MEDSLISVFGRLNYSFNEKYLLTATLRRDGSSRFAKQNKWGTFPSVAFAWRVHDEAFLKSSKTFSDLKLRLGYGVTGQQDGIGNYNFLPIYSSFNNPAYFFGGQQIPVIYSPNGYNGALKWEETATYNAGLDFGIINNRVSGSVDVYYKKTSDLLNNVAQPTGTNFDLYVTTNVGDMTNKGVEFNINAIPV
;
A
#
# COMPACT_ATOMS: atom_id res chain seq x y z
N MET A 1 -0.77 25.83 0.33
CA MET A 1 -0.70 24.88 1.45
C MET A 1 -0.30 23.54 0.87
N GLU A 2 0.83 23.01 1.31
CA GLU A 2 1.51 21.85 0.69
C GLU A 2 1.46 20.64 1.63
N ASP A 3 1.39 19.45 1.05
CA ASP A 3 1.66 18.19 1.72
C ASP A 3 3.15 17.87 1.67
N SER A 4 3.64 17.23 2.73
CA SER A 4 4.98 16.65 2.82
C SER A 4 4.92 15.18 3.20
N LEU A 5 5.82 14.41 2.59
CA LEU A 5 6.06 12.99 2.84
C LEU A 5 7.56 12.79 3.09
N ILE A 6 7.92 12.18 4.21
CA ILE A 6 9.30 11.82 4.55
C ILE A 6 9.40 10.32 4.66
N SER A 7 10.40 9.72 4.02
CA SER A 7 10.60 8.27 4.02
C SER A 7 12.02 7.91 4.40
N VAL A 8 12.16 6.90 5.26
CA VAL A 8 13.43 6.26 5.57
C VAL A 8 13.28 4.77 5.30
N PHE A 9 14.21 4.18 4.56
CA PHE A 9 14.17 2.75 4.25
C PHE A 9 15.55 2.11 4.35
N GLY A 10 15.55 0.83 4.71
CA GLY A 10 16.72 -0.04 4.69
C GLY A 10 16.38 -1.34 3.96
N ARG A 11 17.33 -1.85 3.18
CA ARG A 11 17.20 -3.12 2.46
C ARG A 11 18.45 -3.97 2.67
N LEU A 12 18.25 -5.22 3.06
CA LEU A 12 19.26 -6.25 3.15
C LEU A 12 19.02 -7.28 2.06
N ASN A 13 20.07 -7.61 1.31
CA ASN A 13 20.07 -8.72 0.36
C ASN A 13 21.15 -9.71 0.77
N TYR A 14 20.78 -10.98 0.85
CA TYR A 14 21.68 -12.07 1.20
C TYR A 14 21.54 -13.18 0.16
N SER A 15 22.68 -13.67 -0.32
CA SER A 15 22.76 -14.76 -1.27
C SER A 15 23.66 -15.84 -0.69
N PHE A 16 23.13 -17.05 -0.53
CA PHE A 16 23.91 -18.20 -0.10
C PHE A 16 24.07 -19.18 -1.26
N ASN A 17 25.33 -19.45 -1.62
CA ASN A 17 25.71 -20.34 -2.72
C ASN A 17 25.04 -20.01 -4.06
N GLU A 18 24.59 -18.76 -4.24
CA GLU A 18 23.81 -18.32 -5.40
C GLU A 18 22.46 -19.03 -5.59
N LYS A 19 22.04 -19.90 -4.66
CA LYS A 19 20.79 -20.66 -4.74
C LYS A 19 19.69 -20.09 -3.87
N TYR A 20 20.04 -19.63 -2.67
CA TYR A 20 19.10 -19.12 -1.68
C TYR A 20 19.27 -17.61 -1.58
N LEU A 21 18.25 -16.90 -1.99
CA LEU A 21 18.22 -15.46 -2.09
C LEU A 21 17.21 -14.96 -1.07
N LEU A 22 17.66 -14.20 -0.08
CA LEU A 22 16.80 -13.55 0.91
C LEU A 22 16.91 -12.04 0.75
N THR A 23 15.77 -11.37 0.64
CA THR A 23 15.68 -9.92 0.68
C THR A 23 14.76 -9.53 1.83
N ALA A 24 15.24 -8.66 2.71
CA ALA A 24 14.42 -8.04 3.75
C ALA A 24 14.47 -6.52 3.57
N THR A 25 13.32 -5.86 3.62
CA THR A 25 13.22 -4.40 3.58
C THR A 25 12.39 -3.92 4.76
N LEU A 26 12.81 -2.83 5.38
CA LEU A 26 12.02 -2.11 6.36
C LEU A 26 11.93 -0.65 5.91
N ARG A 27 10.72 -0.15 5.76
CA ARG A 27 10.45 1.24 5.39
C ARG A 27 9.60 1.91 6.47
N ARG A 28 9.88 3.18 6.74
CA ARG A 28 9.12 4.03 7.66
C ARG A 28 8.81 5.35 6.99
N ASP A 29 7.54 5.63 6.80
CA ASP A 29 7.05 6.80 6.08
C ASP A 29 6.23 7.70 7.00
N GLY A 30 6.43 9.01 6.88
CA GLY A 30 5.79 10.05 7.66
C GLY A 30 5.03 11.01 6.75
N SER A 31 3.71 11.09 6.87
CA SER A 31 2.88 12.01 6.09
C SER A 31 2.31 13.15 6.95
N SER A 32 2.39 14.38 6.41
CA SER A 32 1.72 15.55 6.99
C SER A 32 0.18 15.50 6.95
N ARG A 33 -0.41 14.61 6.15
CA ARG A 33 -1.88 14.45 6.04
C ARG A 33 -2.51 13.77 7.25
N PHE A 34 -1.70 13.21 8.16
CA PHE A 34 -2.16 12.57 9.39
C PHE A 34 -1.74 13.35 10.64
N ALA A 35 -2.52 13.17 11.70
CA ALA A 35 -2.22 13.71 13.02
C ALA A 35 -0.91 13.15 13.59
N LYS A 36 -0.28 13.87 14.53
CA LYS A 36 1.06 13.55 15.07
C LYS A 36 1.20 12.09 15.54
N GLN A 37 0.14 11.51 16.10
CA GLN A 37 0.09 10.13 16.59
C GLN A 37 0.09 9.07 15.48
N ASN A 38 -0.49 9.38 14.31
CA ASN A 38 -0.63 8.44 13.18
C ASN A 38 0.24 8.83 11.98
N LYS A 39 1.05 9.89 12.14
CA LYS A 39 1.92 10.46 11.11
C LYS A 39 2.82 9.42 10.47
N TRP A 40 3.33 8.48 11.26
CA TRP A 40 4.32 7.50 10.83
C TRP A 40 3.73 6.10 10.66
N GLY A 41 3.92 5.50 9.49
CA GLY A 41 3.65 4.09 9.20
C GLY A 41 4.94 3.29 9.03
N THR A 42 4.94 2.00 9.41
CA THR A 42 6.10 1.10 9.26
C THR A 42 5.72 -0.09 8.40
N PHE A 43 6.47 -0.30 7.32
CA PHE A 43 6.12 -1.18 6.21
C PHE A 43 7.25 -2.18 5.97
N PRO A 44 7.22 -3.35 6.64
CA PRO A 44 8.20 -4.40 6.43
C PRO A 44 7.88 -5.24 5.19
N SER A 45 8.91 -5.79 4.56
CA SER A 45 8.78 -6.86 3.58
C SER A 45 9.93 -7.86 3.65
N VAL A 46 9.62 -9.11 3.31
CA VAL A 46 10.57 -10.20 3.19
C VAL A 46 10.25 -10.99 1.93
N ALA A 47 11.27 -11.32 1.16
CA ALA A 47 11.18 -12.15 -0.02
C ALA A 47 12.28 -13.21 0.01
N PHE A 48 11.91 -14.42 -0.34
CA PHE A 48 12.81 -15.56 -0.44
C PHE A 48 12.70 -16.16 -1.84
N ALA A 49 13.82 -16.39 -2.50
CA ALA A 49 13.87 -17.14 -3.74
C ALA A 49 14.87 -18.29 -3.64
N TRP A 50 14.48 -19.43 -4.18
CA TRP A 50 15.27 -20.64 -4.21
C TRP A 50 15.42 -21.13 -5.66
N ARG A 51 16.65 -21.15 -6.16
CA ARG A 51 17.00 -21.75 -7.45
C ARG A 51 17.11 -23.26 -7.28
N VAL A 52 15.98 -23.94 -7.44
CA VAL A 52 15.87 -25.40 -7.30
C VAL A 52 16.72 -26.12 -8.34
N HIS A 53 16.81 -25.57 -9.56
CA HIS A 53 17.63 -26.15 -10.63
C HIS A 53 19.13 -26.23 -10.29
N ASP A 54 19.64 -25.32 -9.45
CA ASP A 54 21.06 -25.32 -9.05
C ASP A 54 21.38 -26.39 -7.99
N GLU A 55 20.40 -27.14 -7.51
CA GLU A 55 20.61 -28.24 -6.58
C GLU A 55 21.22 -29.48 -7.25
N ALA A 56 22.05 -30.21 -6.51
CA ALA A 56 22.79 -31.35 -7.04
C ALA A 56 21.88 -32.43 -7.66
N PHE A 57 20.65 -32.56 -7.16
CA PHE A 57 19.66 -33.52 -7.65
C PHE A 57 18.95 -33.09 -8.94
N LEU A 58 18.95 -31.80 -9.29
CA LEU A 58 18.20 -31.27 -10.44
C LEU A 58 19.11 -30.63 -11.50
N LYS A 59 20.35 -30.28 -11.16
CA LYS A 59 21.31 -29.61 -12.05
C LYS A 59 21.68 -30.40 -13.30
N SER A 60 21.52 -31.72 -13.28
CA SER A 60 21.75 -32.61 -14.43
C SER A 60 20.49 -32.90 -15.25
N SER A 61 19.35 -32.30 -14.90
CA SER A 61 18.09 -32.48 -15.61
C SER A 61 18.19 -31.96 -17.04
N LYS A 62 17.80 -32.80 -18.01
CA LYS A 62 17.64 -32.37 -19.41
C LYS A 62 16.27 -31.78 -19.68
N THR A 63 15.32 -31.96 -18.76
CA THR A 63 13.94 -31.49 -18.88
C THR A 63 13.82 -30.04 -18.46
N PHE A 64 14.34 -29.70 -17.28
CA PHE A 64 14.31 -28.34 -16.75
C PHE A 64 15.67 -27.68 -16.97
N SER A 65 15.65 -26.51 -17.60
CA SER A 65 16.82 -25.64 -17.80
C SER A 65 16.90 -24.52 -16.76
N ASP A 66 15.76 -24.17 -16.16
CA ASP A 66 15.68 -23.30 -14.98
C ASP A 66 14.46 -23.71 -14.16
N LEU A 67 14.58 -23.57 -12.84
CA LEU A 67 13.49 -23.77 -11.91
C LEU A 67 13.77 -22.97 -10.64
N LYS A 68 12.92 -21.99 -10.37
CA LYS A 68 13.08 -21.07 -9.25
C LYS A 68 11.75 -20.88 -8.53
N LEU A 69 11.74 -21.17 -7.24
CA LEU A 69 10.63 -20.87 -6.35
C LEU A 69 10.82 -19.47 -5.76
N ARG A 70 9.76 -18.67 -5.71
CA ARG A 70 9.69 -17.35 -5.09
C ARG A 70 8.60 -17.34 -4.04
N LEU A 71 8.90 -16.84 -2.86
CA LEU A 71 7.96 -16.57 -1.78
C LEU A 71 8.16 -15.13 -1.31
N GLY A 72 7.09 -14.44 -0.96
CA GLY A 72 7.19 -13.09 -0.44
C GLY A 72 6.01 -12.69 0.43
N TYR A 73 6.32 -11.79 1.35
CA TYR A 73 5.36 -11.12 2.21
C TYR A 73 5.78 -9.65 2.33
N GLY A 74 4.83 -8.73 2.24
CA GLY A 74 5.12 -7.32 2.48
C GLY A 74 3.88 -6.52 2.82
N VAL A 75 4.08 -5.47 3.61
CA VAL A 75 3.05 -4.48 3.92
C VAL A 75 3.41 -3.18 3.21
N THR A 76 2.42 -2.52 2.62
CA THR A 76 2.57 -1.20 2.00
C THR A 76 1.47 -0.28 2.52
N GLY A 77 1.81 0.98 2.80
CA GLY A 77 0.83 1.99 3.19
C GLY A 77 0.47 2.95 2.06
N GLN A 78 -0.76 3.45 2.08
CA GLN A 78 -1.27 4.51 1.20
C GLN A 78 -1.94 5.62 2.04
N GLN A 79 -1.82 6.86 1.55
CA GLN A 79 -2.31 8.11 2.12
C GLN A 79 -2.96 9.04 1.08
N ASP A 80 -3.18 8.58 -0.14
CA ASP A 80 -3.90 9.34 -1.18
C ASP A 80 -5.42 9.17 -1.05
N GLY A 81 -6.17 10.01 -1.77
CA GLY A 81 -7.63 10.04 -1.73
C GLY A 81 -8.21 10.82 -0.54
N ILE A 82 -7.36 11.45 0.29
CA ILE A 82 -7.75 12.26 1.45
C ILE A 82 -7.26 13.71 1.32
N GLY A 83 -7.94 14.64 2.00
CA GLY A 83 -7.48 16.03 2.08
C GLY A 83 -6.34 16.20 3.08
N ASN A 84 -5.52 17.25 2.88
CA ASN A 84 -4.28 17.48 3.62
C ASN A 84 -4.46 17.71 5.13
N TYR A 85 -5.66 18.10 5.57
CA TYR A 85 -5.93 18.49 6.95
C TYR A 85 -7.23 17.89 7.49
N ASN A 86 -7.68 16.76 6.93
CA ASN A 86 -8.92 16.11 7.36
C ASN A 86 -8.86 15.62 8.82
N PHE A 87 -7.70 15.70 9.47
CA PHE A 87 -7.53 15.45 10.90
C PHE A 87 -7.73 16.67 11.82
N LEU A 88 -7.82 17.89 11.25
CA LEU A 88 -7.96 19.15 11.99
C LEU A 88 -9.36 19.75 11.85
N PRO A 89 -9.95 20.32 12.92
CA PRO A 89 -11.14 21.15 12.82
C PRO A 89 -10.79 22.50 12.20
N ILE A 90 -10.85 22.61 10.87
CA ILE A 90 -10.58 23.86 10.17
C ILE A 90 -11.82 24.74 10.19
N TYR A 91 -11.67 25.94 10.76
CA TYR A 91 -12.65 27.01 10.70
C TYR A 91 -12.40 27.86 9.46
N SER A 92 -13.46 28.15 8.72
CA SER A 92 -13.43 29.04 7.57
C SER A 92 -14.33 30.25 7.81
N SER A 93 -13.86 31.41 7.40
CA SER A 93 -14.65 32.64 7.37
C SER A 93 -15.21 32.82 5.97
N PHE A 94 -16.52 33.01 5.87
CA PHE A 94 -17.17 33.28 4.60
C PHE A 94 -17.81 34.66 4.63
N ASN A 95 -17.77 35.31 3.48
CA ASN A 95 -18.56 36.50 3.22
C ASN A 95 -20.00 36.13 2.82
N ASN A 96 -20.32 34.87 2.58
CA ASN A 96 -21.67 34.42 2.25
C ASN A 96 -21.91 33.01 2.80
N PRO A 97 -22.88 32.79 3.69
CA PRO A 97 -23.74 33.81 4.32
C PRO A 97 -22.93 34.80 5.18
N ALA A 98 -23.40 36.05 5.26
CA ALA A 98 -22.84 37.08 6.14
C ALA A 98 -23.96 37.72 6.96
N TYR A 99 -23.63 38.21 8.15
CA TYR A 99 -24.55 39.06 8.89
C TYR A 99 -24.48 40.48 8.32
N PHE A 100 -25.63 41.10 8.11
CA PHE A 100 -25.71 42.52 7.75
C PHE A 100 -26.12 43.30 8.99
N PHE A 101 -25.23 44.18 9.46
CA PHE A 101 -25.51 45.06 10.59
C PHE A 101 -25.11 46.49 10.22
N GLY A 102 -26.02 47.45 10.38
CA GLY A 102 -25.77 48.85 10.03
C GLY A 102 -25.46 49.10 8.55
N GLY A 103 -25.94 48.26 7.63
CA GLY A 103 -25.66 48.37 6.19
C GLY A 103 -24.28 47.85 5.76
N GLN A 104 -23.50 47.30 6.70
CA GLN A 104 -22.22 46.64 6.40
C GLN A 104 -22.33 45.13 6.53
N GLN A 105 -21.60 44.44 5.65
CA GLN A 105 -21.48 43.00 5.64
C GLN A 105 -20.38 42.57 6.62
N ILE A 106 -20.75 41.80 7.63
CA ILE A 106 -19.84 41.27 8.65
C ILE A 106 -19.59 39.78 8.32
N PRO A 107 -18.32 39.40 8.04
CA PRO A 107 -17.97 38.01 7.79
C PRO A 107 -18.29 37.12 8.99
N VAL A 108 -18.69 35.87 8.73
CA VAL A 108 -19.07 34.91 9.76
C VAL A 108 -18.10 33.74 9.75
N ILE A 109 -17.68 33.33 10.94
CA ILE A 109 -16.93 32.09 11.16
C ILE A 109 -17.95 30.99 11.42
N TYR A 110 -17.91 29.93 10.61
CA TYR A 110 -18.82 28.79 10.71
C TYR A 110 -18.28 27.73 11.67
N SER A 111 -19.12 26.73 11.98
CA SER A 111 -18.62 25.46 12.51
C SER A 111 -17.49 24.92 11.63
N PRO A 112 -16.53 24.18 12.21
CA PRO A 112 -15.42 23.65 11.44
C PRO A 112 -15.93 22.62 10.41
N ASN A 113 -15.10 22.32 9.41
CA ASN A 113 -15.38 21.19 8.53
C ASN A 113 -15.36 19.87 9.31
N GLY A 114 -15.99 18.83 8.75
CA GLY A 114 -15.87 17.47 9.27
C GLY A 114 -14.40 17.05 9.36
N TYR A 115 -14.01 16.53 10.52
CA TYR A 115 -12.63 16.09 10.76
C TYR A 115 -12.58 14.76 11.50
N ASN A 116 -11.46 14.06 11.35
CA ASN A 116 -11.16 12.81 12.03
C ASN A 116 -9.71 12.82 12.54
N GLY A 117 -9.53 13.13 13.81
CA GLY A 117 -8.22 13.14 14.46
C GLY A 117 -7.54 11.76 14.51
N ALA A 118 -8.29 10.67 14.31
CA ALA A 118 -7.78 9.30 14.33
C ALA A 118 -7.40 8.76 12.94
N LEU A 119 -7.44 9.58 11.89
CA LEU A 119 -7.07 9.18 10.53
C LEU A 119 -5.64 8.62 10.50
N LYS A 120 -5.46 7.47 9.84
CA LYS A 120 -4.21 6.74 9.73
C LYS A 120 -4.03 6.18 8.32
N TRP A 121 -2.86 5.59 8.06
CA TRP A 121 -2.54 4.92 6.81
C TRP A 121 -3.52 3.80 6.46
N GLU A 122 -3.85 3.69 5.18
CA GLU A 122 -4.47 2.48 4.61
C GLU A 122 -3.35 1.47 4.34
N GLU A 123 -3.47 0.24 4.85
CA GLU A 123 -2.39 -0.75 4.80
C GLU A 123 -2.78 -1.96 3.97
N THR A 124 -1.94 -2.33 3.01
CA THR A 124 -2.09 -3.54 2.19
C THR A 124 -1.03 -4.57 2.52
N ALA A 125 -1.42 -5.69 3.10
CA ALA A 125 -0.59 -6.87 3.29
C ALA A 125 -0.68 -7.78 2.06
N THR A 126 0.46 -8.07 1.45
CA THR A 126 0.58 -8.92 0.26
C THR A 126 1.37 -10.16 0.58
N TYR A 127 0.82 -11.32 0.25
CA TYR A 127 1.52 -12.61 0.17
C TYR A 127 1.62 -13.00 -1.29
N ASN A 128 2.80 -13.46 -1.70
CA ASN A 128 3.05 -13.94 -3.06
C ASN A 128 3.82 -15.26 -3.02
N ALA A 129 3.42 -16.21 -3.87
CA ALA A 129 4.19 -17.41 -4.17
C ALA A 129 4.26 -17.55 -5.69
N GLY A 130 5.46 -17.75 -6.22
CA GLY A 130 5.71 -17.84 -7.64
C GLY A 130 6.63 -18.99 -7.97
N LEU A 131 6.41 -19.62 -9.11
CA LEU A 131 7.29 -20.63 -9.67
C LEU A 131 7.69 -20.18 -11.07
N ASP A 132 8.97 -19.87 -11.25
CA ASP A 132 9.57 -19.62 -12.56
C ASP A 132 10.15 -20.93 -13.09
N PHE A 133 9.95 -21.23 -14.37
CA PHE A 133 10.45 -22.43 -15.00
C PHE A 133 10.95 -22.17 -16.43
N GLY A 134 11.94 -22.95 -16.83
CA GLY A 134 12.46 -23.04 -18.19
C GLY A 134 12.64 -24.51 -18.57
N ILE A 135 12.17 -24.90 -19.74
CA ILE A 135 12.12 -26.28 -20.24
C ILE A 135 12.74 -26.34 -21.65
N ILE A 136 13.45 -27.43 -21.94
CA ILE A 136 14.11 -27.71 -23.23
C ILE A 136 15.00 -26.52 -23.67
N ASN A 137 16.10 -26.29 -22.96
CA ASN A 137 17.02 -25.16 -23.19
C ASN A 137 16.30 -23.80 -23.26
N ASN A 138 15.36 -23.57 -22.33
CA ASN A 138 14.52 -22.38 -22.24
C ASN A 138 13.67 -22.07 -23.48
N ARG A 139 13.39 -23.07 -24.33
CA ARG A 139 12.48 -22.90 -25.47
C ARG A 139 11.03 -22.74 -25.05
N VAL A 140 10.66 -23.35 -23.93
CA VAL A 140 9.41 -23.04 -23.24
C VAL A 140 9.79 -22.51 -21.87
N SER A 141 9.44 -21.26 -21.57
CA SER A 141 9.67 -20.65 -20.28
C SER A 141 8.41 -19.97 -19.79
N GLY A 142 8.34 -19.71 -18.49
CA GLY A 142 7.16 -19.09 -17.93
C GLY A 142 7.25 -18.91 -16.43
N SER A 143 6.16 -18.35 -15.90
CA SER A 143 5.95 -18.29 -14.47
C SER A 143 4.49 -18.59 -14.14
N VAL A 144 4.28 -19.13 -12.95
CA VAL A 144 2.96 -19.18 -12.31
C VAL A 144 3.09 -18.47 -10.98
N ASP A 145 2.27 -17.44 -10.78
CA ASP A 145 2.28 -16.62 -9.58
C ASP A 145 0.89 -16.67 -8.94
N VAL A 146 0.84 -16.92 -7.64
CA VAL A 146 -0.36 -16.82 -6.82
C VAL A 146 -0.16 -15.71 -5.80
N TYR A 147 -1.19 -14.87 -5.63
CA TYR A 147 -1.13 -13.77 -4.68
C TYR A 147 -2.39 -13.66 -3.84
N TYR A 148 -2.20 -13.12 -2.64
CA TYR A 148 -3.26 -12.72 -1.73
C TYR A 148 -2.91 -11.34 -1.16
N LYS A 149 -3.78 -10.37 -1.40
CA LYS A 149 -3.65 -8.99 -0.95
C LYS A 149 -4.83 -8.66 -0.06
N LYS A 150 -4.58 -8.26 1.18
CA LYS A 150 -5.59 -7.71 2.09
C LYS A 150 -5.26 -6.26 2.39
N THR A 151 -6.12 -5.36 1.94
CA THR A 151 -6.10 -3.94 2.31
C THR A 151 -7.03 -3.74 3.50
N SER A 152 -6.51 -3.16 4.57
CA SER A 152 -7.27 -2.86 5.79
C SER A 152 -7.24 -1.36 6.05
N ASP A 153 -8.20 -0.88 6.83
CA ASP A 153 -8.32 0.53 7.19
C ASP A 153 -8.47 1.45 5.98
N LEU A 154 -9.34 1.05 5.02
CA LEU A 154 -9.55 1.79 3.77
C LEU A 154 -9.89 3.26 4.04
N LEU A 155 -9.20 4.18 3.37
CA LEU A 155 -9.46 5.61 3.50
C LEU A 155 -10.65 5.99 2.61
N ASN A 156 -11.79 6.29 3.23
CA ASN A 156 -13.01 6.59 2.49
C ASN A 156 -13.82 7.71 3.13
N ASN A 157 -14.56 8.45 2.31
CA ASN A 157 -15.49 9.48 2.76
C ASN A 157 -16.88 8.86 2.93
N VAL A 158 -17.33 8.73 4.17
CA VAL A 158 -18.59 8.03 4.49
C VAL A 158 -19.55 8.94 5.24
N ALA A 159 -20.85 8.66 5.07
CA ALA A 159 -21.88 9.32 5.85
C ALA A 159 -21.76 8.94 7.33
N GLN A 160 -22.00 9.91 8.22
CA GLN A 160 -22.01 9.70 9.67
C GLN A 160 -23.32 10.22 10.28
N PRO A 161 -23.71 9.74 11.48
CA PRO A 161 -24.91 10.23 12.14
C PRO A 161 -24.86 11.75 12.39
N THR A 162 -25.99 12.42 12.18
CA THR A 162 -26.08 13.87 12.43
C THR A 162 -25.77 14.20 13.89
N GLY A 163 -24.94 15.22 14.12
CA GLY A 163 -24.60 15.70 15.46
C GLY A 163 -23.39 15.03 16.11
N THR A 164 -22.79 13.99 15.50
CA THR A 164 -21.53 13.40 15.99
C THR A 164 -20.29 14.15 15.52
N ASN A 165 -20.45 14.99 14.49
CA ASN A 165 -19.41 15.80 13.87
C ASN A 165 -20.06 17.02 13.23
N PHE A 166 -19.26 17.85 12.57
CA PHE A 166 -19.68 19.13 11.99
C PHE A 166 -20.07 19.04 10.50
N ASP A 167 -20.04 17.83 9.91
CA ASP A 167 -20.44 17.56 8.52
C ASP A 167 -21.16 16.19 8.45
N LEU A 168 -22.02 16.00 7.45
CA LEU A 168 -22.73 14.74 7.18
C LEU A 168 -21.79 13.64 6.69
N TYR A 169 -20.65 14.02 6.11
CA TYR A 169 -19.62 13.10 5.64
C TYR A 169 -18.28 13.37 6.32
N VAL A 170 -17.51 12.31 6.56
CA VAL A 170 -16.14 12.46 7.04
C VAL A 170 -15.25 11.40 6.40
N THR A 171 -14.02 11.80 6.09
CA THR A 171 -12.96 10.87 5.70
C THR A 171 -12.52 10.08 6.92
N THR A 172 -12.61 8.76 6.85
CA THR A 172 -12.22 7.86 7.92
C THR A 172 -11.63 6.58 7.37
N ASN A 173 -10.92 5.83 8.23
CA ASN A 173 -10.51 4.47 7.96
C ASN A 173 -11.71 3.54 8.17
N VAL A 174 -12.29 2.98 7.11
CA VAL A 174 -13.47 2.12 7.17
C VAL A 174 -13.51 1.10 6.05
N GLY A 175 -13.62 -0.17 6.43
CA GLY A 175 -13.72 -1.30 5.52
C GLY A 175 -12.38 -1.94 5.22
N ASP A 176 -12.47 -3.18 4.75
CA ASP A 176 -11.35 -4.01 4.31
C ASP A 176 -11.66 -4.51 2.88
N MET A 177 -10.62 -4.64 2.07
CA MET A 177 -10.70 -5.21 0.72
C MET A 177 -9.73 -6.39 0.60
N THR A 178 -10.17 -7.46 -0.05
CA THR A 178 -9.31 -8.60 -0.36
C THR A 178 -9.28 -8.84 -1.86
N ASN A 179 -8.07 -8.95 -2.42
CA ASN A 179 -7.85 -9.32 -3.80
C ASN A 179 -6.90 -10.54 -3.84
N LYS A 180 -7.31 -11.58 -4.55
CA LYS A 180 -6.53 -12.81 -4.70
C LYS A 180 -6.64 -13.30 -6.13
N GLY A 181 -5.56 -13.85 -6.64
CA GLY A 181 -5.50 -14.27 -8.03
C GLY A 181 -4.38 -15.25 -8.31
N VAL A 182 -4.49 -15.88 -9.46
CA VAL A 182 -3.46 -16.71 -10.07
C VAL A 182 -3.15 -16.10 -11.42
N GLU A 183 -1.87 -15.85 -11.68
CA GLU A 183 -1.34 -15.33 -12.92
C GLU A 183 -0.41 -16.38 -13.51
N PHE A 184 -0.48 -16.59 -14.82
CA PHE A 184 0.45 -17.46 -15.52
C PHE A 184 0.96 -16.76 -16.77
N ASN A 185 2.24 -16.96 -17.04
CA ASN A 185 2.89 -16.50 -18.25
C ASN A 185 3.61 -17.68 -18.90
N ILE A 186 3.47 -17.79 -20.21
CA ILE A 186 4.17 -18.78 -21.02
C ILE A 186 4.76 -18.07 -22.23
N ASN A 187 6.04 -18.33 -22.47
CA ASN A 187 6.76 -17.93 -23.65
C ASN A 187 7.30 -19.19 -24.35
N ALA A 188 7.16 -19.24 -25.67
CA ALA A 188 7.60 -20.36 -26.48
C ALA A 188 8.36 -19.88 -27.72
N ILE A 189 9.53 -20.48 -27.98
CA ILE A 189 10.34 -20.23 -29.17
C ILE A 189 10.19 -21.43 -30.12
N PRO A 190 9.38 -21.32 -31.20
CA PRO A 190 9.14 -22.41 -32.14
C PRO A 190 10.40 -22.84 -32.92
N VAL A 191 10.37 -24.03 -33.53
CA VAL A 191 11.44 -24.55 -34.40
C VAL A 191 11.24 -23.98 -35.80
#